data_AF-A0A5B8LZV1-F1
#
_entry.id   AF-A0A5B8LZV1-F1
#
_cell.length_a   1.000
_cell.length_b   1.000
_cell.length_c   1.000
_cell.angle_alpha   90.00
_cell.angle_beta   90.00
_cell.angle_gamma   90.00
#
_symmetry.space_group_name_H-M   'P 1'
#
loop_
_entity.id
_entity.type
_entity.pdbx_description
1 polymer ?
#
loop_
_entity_poly.entity_id
_entity_poly.type
_entity_poly.pdbx_seq_one_letter_code
_entity_poly.pdbx_strand_id
1 'polypeptide(L)'
;MIASILDNDSVHFEHRGAGYVITRLGPTDWSVRADDGTAVGALTVMSPEGEEHEPVYGGIVRGQSETDYEGSDWESIVRALVNELLDADEPVS
;
A
#
# COMPACT_ATOMS: atom_id res chain seq x y z
N MET A 1 -2.08 18.85 5.47
CA MET A 1 -1.65 18.40 4.14
C MET A 1 -1.13 17.00 4.31
N ILE A 2 -1.87 15.98 3.88
CA ILE A 2 -1.31 14.64 3.73
C ILE A 2 -0.43 14.76 2.48
N ALA A 3 0.88 14.57 2.64
CA ALA A 3 1.78 14.58 1.49
C ALA A 3 1.36 13.45 0.54
N SER A 4 1.26 13.74 -0.76
CA SER A 4 0.96 12.69 -1.72
C SER A 4 2.13 11.72 -1.75
N ILE A 5 1.85 10.42 -1.78
CA ILE A 5 2.90 9.43 -2.00
C ILE A 5 3.62 9.71 -3.32
N LEU A 6 2.92 10.34 -4.28
CA LEU A 6 3.44 10.74 -5.59
C LEU A 6 4.59 11.74 -5.56
N ASP A 7 4.82 12.45 -4.47
CA ASP A 7 5.92 13.42 -4.34
C ASP A 7 7.24 12.79 -3.89
N ASN A 8 7.24 11.49 -3.55
CA ASN A 8 8.38 10.78 -2.98
C ASN A 8 8.80 9.60 -3.87
N ASP A 9 10.00 9.07 -3.65
CA ASP A 9 10.45 7.78 -4.22
C ASP A 9 10.24 6.63 -3.23
N SER A 10 10.19 6.95 -1.94
CA SER A 10 9.94 5.99 -0.86
C SER A 10 9.25 6.66 0.32
N VAL A 11 8.35 5.93 0.98
CA VAL A 11 7.68 6.35 2.22
C VAL A 11 7.83 5.25 3.26
N HIS A 12 8.25 5.63 4.47
CA HIS A 12 8.31 4.71 5.62
C HIS A 12 7.14 4.98 6.56
N PHE A 13 6.56 3.92 7.10
CA PHE A 13 5.52 4.02 8.12
C PHE A 13 5.59 2.86 9.13
N GLU A 14 5.05 3.08 10.32
CA GLU A 14 4.94 2.06 11.36
C GLU A 14 3.49 1.57 11.48
N HIS A 15 3.31 0.26 11.63
CA HIS A 15 2.02 -0.36 11.89
C HIS A 15 2.15 -1.56 12.83
N ARG A 16 1.31 -1.63 13.87
CA ARG A 16 1.29 -2.72 14.87
C ARG A 16 2.69 -3.07 15.44
N GLY A 17 3.56 -2.07 15.59
CA GLY A 17 4.92 -2.25 16.13
C GLY A 17 5.96 -2.78 15.15
N ALA A 18 5.61 -2.92 13.87
CA ALA A 18 6.52 -3.25 12.77
C ALA A 18 6.68 -2.05 11.82
N GLY A 19 7.86 -1.93 11.22
CA GLY A 19 8.17 -0.92 10.22
C GLY A 19 7.98 -1.45 8.80
N TYR A 20 7.52 -0.58 7.92
CA TYR A 20 7.20 -0.88 6.53
C TYR A 20 7.71 0.24 5.62
N VAL A 21 8.05 -0.16 4.40
CA VAL A 21 8.51 0.73 3.34
C VAL A 21 7.65 0.56 2.09
N ILE A 22 7.22 1.68 1.53
CA ILE A 22 6.54 1.76 0.25
C ILE A 22 7.52 2.37 -0.74
N THR A 23 7.90 1.62 -1.77
CA THR A 23 8.94 2.04 -2.74
C THR A 23 8.35 2.16 -4.13
N ARG A 24 8.63 3.27 -4.82
CA ARG A 24 8.21 3.49 -6.19
C ARG A 24 8.91 2.50 -7.13
N LEU A 25 8.14 1.78 -7.93
CA LEU A 25 8.63 0.92 -8.99
C LEU A 25 8.44 1.54 -10.38
N GLY A 26 7.47 2.43 -10.53
CA GLY A 26 7.16 3.09 -11.79
C GLY A 26 6.33 4.37 -11.59
N PRO A 27 5.81 4.95 -12.69
CA PRO A 27 4.97 6.15 -12.62
C PRO A 27 3.72 5.95 -11.75
N THR A 28 3.12 4.76 -11.85
CA THR A 28 1.87 4.38 -11.18
C THR A 28 2.08 3.32 -10.11
N ASP A 29 3.18 2.57 -10.14
CA ASP A 29 3.31 1.34 -9.36
C ASP A 29 4.29 1.46 -8.20
N TRP A 30 3.92 0.86 -7.08
CA TRP A 30 4.63 0.90 -5.82
C TRP A 30 4.65 -0.48 -5.16
N SER A 31 5.79 -0.84 -4.56
CA SER A 31 5.93 -2.06 -3.77
C SER A 31 5.76 -1.74 -2.29
N VAL A 32 4.99 -2.55 -1.57
CA VAL A 32 4.88 -2.49 -0.11
C VAL A 32 5.65 -3.68 0.49
N ARG A 33 6.59 -3.38 1.38
CA ARG A 33 7.40 -4.39 2.08
C ARG A 33 7.53 -4.06 3.56
N ALA A 34 7.64 -5.08 4.40
CA ALA A 34 8.11 -4.91 5.77
C ALA A 34 9.63 -4.63 5.78
N ASP A 35 10.13 -4.02 6.85
CA ASP A 35 11.55 -3.70 7.01
C ASP A 35 12.45 -4.95 7.03
N ASP A 36 11.90 -6.11 7.38
CA ASP A 36 12.60 -7.41 7.30
C ASP A 36 12.72 -7.96 5.87
N GLY A 37 12.14 -7.26 4.89
CA GLY A 37 12.12 -7.63 3.47
C GLY A 37 10.92 -8.46 3.05
N THR A 38 10.01 -8.81 3.96
CA THR A 38 8.79 -9.56 3.64
C THR A 38 7.91 -8.76 2.69
N ALA A 39 7.51 -9.37 1.58
CA ALA A 39 6.58 -8.75 0.64
C ALA A 39 5.17 -8.69 1.25
N VAL A 40 4.55 -7.52 1.24
CA VAL A 40 3.17 -7.32 1.73
C VAL A 40 2.19 -7.26 0.56
N GLY A 41 2.54 -6.52 -0.49
CA GLY A 41 1.68 -6.30 -1.63
C GLY A 41 2.21 -5.18 -2.52
N ALA A 42 1.30 -4.59 -3.29
CA ALA A 42 1.57 -3.44 -4.13
C ALA A 42 0.48 -2.39 -4.00
N LEU A 43 0.86 -1.14 -4.24
CA LEU A 43 -0.05 -0.02 -4.40
C LEU A 43 0.09 0.47 -5.85
N THR A 44 -1.01 0.74 -6.52
CA THR A 44 -1.02 1.28 -7.88
C THR A 44 -1.87 2.54 -7.94
N VAL A 45 -1.49 3.49 -8.78
CA VAL A 45 -2.27 4.70 -9.04
C VAL A 45 -3.23 4.39 -10.17
N MET A 46 -4.51 4.29 -9.84
CA MET A 46 -5.57 3.96 -10.80
C MET A 46 -6.01 5.19 -11.58
N SER A 47 -6.11 6.34 -10.89
CA SER A 47 -6.34 7.64 -11.52
C SER A 47 -5.51 8.71 -10.80
N PRO A 48 -4.66 9.49 -11.50
CA PRO A 48 -3.94 10.59 -10.87
C PRO A 48 -4.84 11.79 -10.54
N GLU A 49 -5.99 11.91 -11.20
CA GLU A 49 -7.04 12.90 -10.92
C GLU A 49 -8.40 12.18 -10.89
N GLY A 50 -8.88 11.84 -9.69
CA GLY A 50 -10.21 11.28 -9.47
C GLY A 50 -11.32 12.32 -9.54
N GLU A 51 -12.56 11.91 -9.24
CA GLU A 51 -13.76 12.75 -9.36
C GLU A 51 -13.72 14.01 -8.47
N GLU A 52 -13.00 13.95 -7.34
CA GLU A 52 -12.82 15.07 -6.41
C GLU A 52 -11.47 15.80 -6.60
N HIS A 53 -10.79 15.59 -7.73
CA HIS A 53 -9.41 16.03 -7.99
C HIS A 53 -8.36 15.40 -7.05
N GLU A 54 -8.72 14.32 -6.38
CA GLU A 54 -7.82 13.53 -5.55
C GLU A 54 -7.38 12.27 -6.29
N PRO A 55 -6.11 11.86 -6.19
CA PRO A 55 -5.65 10.62 -6.79
C PRO A 55 -6.38 9.42 -6.19
N VAL A 56 -6.74 8.46 -7.05
CA VAL A 56 -7.34 7.18 -6.67
C VAL A 56 -6.26 6.11 -6.74
N TYR A 57 -6.12 5.38 -5.65
CA TYR A 57 -5.16 4.31 -5.47
C TYR A 57 -5.86 2.96 -5.39
N GLY A 58 -5.19 1.93 -5.89
CA GLY A 58 -5.57 0.54 -5.76
C GLY A 58 -4.55 -0.24 -4.95
N GLY A 59 -5.00 -1.10 -4.05
CA GLY A 59 -4.17 -2.03 -3.28
C GLY A 59 -4.26 -3.45 -3.83
N ILE A 60 -3.12 -4.08 -4.09
CA ILE A 60 -3.01 -5.46 -4.60
C ILE A 60 -2.34 -6.31 -3.51
N VAL A 61 -3.05 -7.32 -3.02
CA VAL A 61 -2.54 -8.27 -2.02
C VAL A 61 -1.40 -9.10 -2.62
N ARG A 62 -0.39 -9.47 -1.81
CA ARG A 62 0.71 -10.33 -2.26
C ARG A 62 0.18 -11.60 -2.94
N GLY A 63 0.67 -11.86 -4.15
CA GLY A 63 0.33 -13.06 -4.92
C GLY A 63 -0.94 -12.91 -5.76
N GLN A 64 -1.66 -11.79 -5.62
CA GLN A 64 -2.78 -11.44 -6.46
C GLN A 64 -2.34 -10.55 -7.64
N SER A 65 -3.21 -10.41 -8.63
CA SER A 65 -3.01 -9.54 -9.80
C SER A 65 -4.08 -8.45 -9.93
N GLU A 66 -5.15 -8.53 -9.13
CA GLU A 66 -6.28 -7.61 -9.15
C GLU A 66 -6.25 -6.72 -7.90
N THR A 67 -6.89 -5.56 -7.98
CA THR A 67 -7.02 -4.64 -6.86
C THR A 67 -8.16 -5.07 -5.94
N ASP A 68 -7.83 -5.42 -4.69
CA ASP A 68 -8.82 -5.74 -3.64
C ASP A 68 -9.33 -4.49 -2.90
N TYR A 69 -8.51 -3.43 -2.88
CA TYR A 69 -8.80 -2.18 -2.19
C TYR A 69 -8.73 -1.01 -3.16
N GLU A 70 -9.64 -0.04 -3.02
CA GLU A 70 -9.66 1.17 -3.83
C GLU A 70 -10.06 2.38 -2.97
N GLY A 71 -9.41 3.53 -3.19
CA GLY A 71 -9.75 4.77 -2.52
C GLY A 71 -8.72 5.88 -2.71
N SER A 72 -9.04 7.09 -2.22
CA SER A 72 -8.13 8.24 -2.27
C SER A 72 -7.10 8.28 -1.13
N ASP A 73 -7.33 7.50 -0.06
CA ASP A 73 -6.43 7.43 1.09
C ASP A 73 -5.49 6.22 0.99
N TRP A 74 -4.34 6.41 0.33
CA TRP A 74 -3.35 5.36 0.13
C TRP A 74 -2.87 4.73 1.45
N GLU A 75 -2.81 5.50 2.54
CA GLU A 75 -2.31 5.00 3.82
C GLU A 75 -3.25 3.95 4.41
N SER A 76 -4.57 4.21 4.38
CA SER A 76 -5.58 3.24 4.81
C SER A 76 -5.54 1.97 3.96
N ILE A 77 -5.34 2.08 2.65
CA ILE A 77 -5.21 0.92 1.75
C ILE A 77 -4.00 0.08 2.14
N VAL A 78 -2.84 0.70 2.33
CA VAL A 78 -1.62 -0.01 2.71
C VAL A 78 -1.75 -0.68 4.08
N ARG A 79 -2.39 -0.01 5.05
CA ARG A 79 -2.68 -0.62 6.36
C ARG A 79 -3.60 -1.84 6.22
N ALA A 80 -4.57 -1.81 5.31
CA ALA A 80 -5.41 -2.97 5.02
C ALA A 80 -4.61 -4.15 4.45
N LEU A 81 -3.72 -3.89 3.48
CA LEU A 81 -2.81 -4.91 2.93
C LEU A 81 -1.92 -5.56 4.01
N VAL A 82 -1.42 -4.74 4.95
CA VAL A 82 -0.63 -5.24 6.08
C VAL A 82 -1.48 -6.12 7.00
N ASN A 83 -2.71 -5.70 7.32
CA ASN A 83 -3.59 -6.50 8.17
C ASN A 83 -3.90 -7.85 7.54
N GLU A 84 -4.21 -7.92 6.24
CA GLU A 84 -4.43 -9.20 5.55
C GLU A 84 -3.23 -10.14 5.66
N LEU A 85 -2.00 -9.61 5.52
CA LEU A 85 -0.79 -10.41 5.67
C LEU A 85 -0.66 -10.95 7.11
N LEU A 86 -0.89 -10.11 8.11
CA LEU A 86 -0.76 -10.48 9.51
C LEU A 86 -1.84 -11.49 9.92
N ASP A 87 -3.08 -11.24 9.53
CA ASP A 87 -4.22 -12.10 9.84
C ASP A 87 -4.10 -13.46 9.12
N ALA A 88 -3.43 -13.52 7.96
CA ALA A 88 -3.09 -14.78 7.27
C ALA A 88 -1.93 -15.55 7.93
N ASP A 89 -1.05 -14.87 8.67
CA ASP A 89 0.09 -15.48 9.38
C ASP A 89 -0.27 -15.93 10.80
N GLU A 90 -1.38 -15.43 11.38
CA GLU A 90 -1.87 -15.87 12.68
C GLU A 90 -2.32 -17.35 12.61
N PRO A 91 -1.65 -18.28 13.32
CA PRO A 91 -2.11 -19.65 13.40
C PRO A 91 -3.42 -19.68 14.19
N VAL A 92 -4.50 -20.20 13.58
CA VAL A 92 -5.73 -20.57 14.29
C VAL A 92 -5.35 -21.43 15.50
N SER A 93 -5.46 -20.85 16.69
CA SER A 93 -5.16 -21.50 17.97
C SER A 93 -6.35 -22.30 18.48
#